data_AF-A0A8E0ICT1-F1
#
_entry.id   AF-A0A8E0ICT1-F1
#
_cell.length_a   1.000
_cell.length_b   1.000
_cell.length_c   1.000
_cell.angle_alpha   90.00
_cell.angle_beta   90.00
_cell.angle_gamma   90.00
#
_symmetry.space_group_name_H-M   'P 1'
#
loop_
_entity.id
_entity.type
_entity.pdbx_description
1 polymer ?
#
loop_
_entity_poly.entity_id
_entity_poly.type
_entity_poly.pdbx_seq_one_letter_code
_entity_poly.pdbx_strand_id
1 'polypeptide(L)'
;MADEAVRAVQKWLNKTYGSVPGFVAAPENGQTGWPTIYSLRMGLQHEIGISAIGEGFGDTTKNALAPVVGSLKPGYKGNIAQLIQGAFWCKGISPVDFNNEFTNNTLNAVKELQQDAGIAADGSVTVAFMAALFDMAAFVLVSSGDAKVRTMQQALNRKFSGELQELMPCDGVYQRATNTALIYALQRAIGMSSAQANGNYGPGTIAATPTVNQGANSDVVQVIQYGLYVNGFYTGAFDGYFSSDVATAVVAFRKFMNLPPFNSTADLTVIKGLLTSNGNTNRDSNTFDTATQLSAAQAKQLKQFDFSIVARYLTGSVGAGAAERDKYLTSTELANLTEAGLKVVPIYEDGGYELDYFSLQQGIHDGFVASSTAAKLGFPAATTIYFAVDVDVQSGDIDGTIIPYFRGISQA
;
A
#
# COMPACT_ATOMS: atom_id res chain seq x y z
N MET A 1 -6.92 15.87 23.69
CA MET A 1 -7.94 16.35 24.67
C MET A 1 -8.96 15.24 24.82
N ALA A 2 -9.52 15.02 26.00
CA ALA A 2 -10.54 13.99 26.19
C ALA A 2 -11.90 14.44 25.65
N ASP A 3 -12.59 13.56 24.94
CA ASP A 3 -13.96 13.74 24.47
C ASP A 3 -14.91 13.06 25.47
N GLU A 4 -15.84 13.82 26.04
CA GLU A 4 -16.78 13.31 27.05
C GLU A 4 -17.83 12.35 26.45
N ALA A 5 -18.18 12.50 25.18
CA ALA A 5 -19.07 11.55 24.51
C ALA A 5 -18.36 10.20 24.33
N VAL A 6 -17.09 10.21 23.92
CA VAL A 6 -16.27 8.98 23.87
C VAL A 6 -16.12 8.37 25.26
N ARG A 7 -15.92 9.18 26.31
CA ARG A 7 -15.85 8.66 27.69
C ARG A 7 -17.17 8.03 28.13
N ALA A 8 -18.31 8.61 27.75
CA ALA A 8 -19.62 8.04 28.04
C ALA A 8 -19.81 6.67 27.36
N VAL A 9 -19.34 6.53 26.12
CA VAL A 9 -19.31 5.24 25.40
C VAL A 9 -18.48 4.21 26.15
N GLN A 10 -17.24 4.56 26.54
CA GLN A 10 -16.33 3.66 27.26
C GLN A 10 -16.93 3.16 28.58
N LYS A 11 -17.50 4.08 29.37
CA LYS A 11 -18.20 3.76 30.62
C LYS A 11 -19.39 2.84 30.41
N TRP A 12 -20.20 3.13 29.39
CA TRP A 12 -21.37 2.32 29.08
C TRP A 12 -20.99 0.91 28.62
N LEU A 13 -19.95 0.76 27.79
CA LEU A 13 -19.42 -0.53 27.37
C LEU A 13 -18.98 -1.36 28.56
N ASN A 14 -18.16 -0.78 29.45
CA ASN A 14 -17.66 -1.47 30.65
C ASN A 14 -18.78 -1.89 31.59
N LYS A 15 -19.79 -1.03 31.77
CA LYS A 15 -20.96 -1.33 32.60
C LYS A 15 -21.84 -2.43 32.00
N THR A 16 -22.05 -2.41 30.68
CA THR A 16 -23.02 -3.26 30.00
C THR A 16 -22.45 -4.65 29.69
N TYR A 17 -21.17 -4.71 29.30
CA TYR A 17 -20.52 -5.93 28.84
C TYR A 17 -19.38 -6.42 29.74
N GLY A 18 -19.02 -5.70 30.81
CA GLY A 18 -17.88 -6.06 31.67
C GLY A 18 -17.97 -7.43 32.35
N SER A 19 -19.17 -8.00 32.48
CA SER A 19 -19.38 -9.36 32.98
C SER A 19 -19.47 -10.44 31.88
N VAL A 20 -19.43 -10.07 30.61
CA VAL A 20 -19.49 -11.00 29.48
C VAL A 20 -18.14 -11.71 29.35
N PRO A 21 -18.10 -13.06 29.36
CA PRO A 21 -16.86 -13.80 29.17
C PRO A 21 -16.12 -13.41 27.90
N GLY A 22 -14.82 -13.10 28.01
CA GLY A 22 -13.98 -12.68 26.89
C GLY A 22 -14.00 -11.18 26.58
N PHE A 23 -14.86 -10.39 27.22
CA PHE A 23 -14.90 -8.95 27.02
C PHE A 23 -13.71 -8.26 27.70
N VAL A 24 -13.04 -7.35 26.98
CA VAL A 24 -11.97 -6.50 27.52
C VAL A 24 -12.51 -5.08 27.69
N ALA A 25 -12.30 -4.51 28.87
CA ALA A 25 -12.76 -3.18 29.23
C ALA A 25 -12.05 -2.08 28.42
N ALA A 26 -12.83 -1.10 27.95
CA ALA A 26 -12.32 0.08 27.29
C ALA A 26 -11.67 1.02 28.34
N PRO A 27 -10.57 1.72 28.00
CA PRO A 27 -9.99 2.70 28.90
C PRO A 27 -10.90 3.93 28.99
N GLU A 28 -11.42 4.29 30.16
CA GLU A 28 -12.38 5.41 30.34
C GLU A 28 -11.72 6.81 30.29
N ASN A 29 -10.77 7.01 29.38
CA ASN A 29 -9.95 8.21 29.27
C ASN A 29 -10.56 9.28 28.34
N GLY A 30 -11.65 8.98 27.63
CA GLY A 30 -12.27 9.86 26.64
C GLY A 30 -11.46 9.99 25.35
N GLN A 31 -10.53 9.08 25.09
CA GLN A 31 -9.75 9.03 23.85
C GLN A 31 -10.25 7.90 22.98
N THR A 32 -10.56 8.20 21.72
CA THR A 32 -10.77 7.14 20.71
C THR A 32 -9.47 6.35 20.50
N GLY A 33 -9.58 5.15 19.96
CA GLY A 33 -8.44 4.27 19.68
C GLY A 33 -8.82 2.80 19.66
N TRP A 34 -7.86 1.97 19.24
CA TRP A 34 -8.06 0.53 19.09
C TRP A 34 -8.67 -0.16 20.31
N PRO A 35 -8.23 0.09 21.57
CA PRO A 35 -8.87 -0.53 22.73
C PRO A 35 -10.37 -0.25 22.83
N THR A 36 -10.82 0.98 22.55
CA THR A 36 -12.25 1.33 22.56
C THR A 36 -13.00 0.65 21.41
N ILE A 37 -12.42 0.62 20.21
CA ILE A 37 -12.99 -0.08 19.04
C ILE A 37 -13.10 -1.59 19.29
N TYR A 38 -12.11 -2.21 19.92
CA TYR A 38 -12.16 -3.63 20.28
C TYR A 38 -13.31 -3.93 21.24
N SER A 39 -13.50 -3.12 22.28
CA SER A 39 -14.65 -3.26 23.18
C SER A 39 -15.99 -3.07 22.45
N LEU A 40 -16.09 -2.11 21.52
CA LEU A 40 -17.28 -1.94 20.66
C LEU A 40 -17.55 -3.19 19.80
N ARG A 41 -16.51 -3.78 19.18
CA ARG A 41 -16.62 -5.01 18.38
C ARG A 41 -17.07 -6.19 19.23
N MET A 42 -16.46 -6.39 20.40
CA MET A 42 -16.83 -7.45 21.34
C MET A 42 -18.28 -7.31 21.82
N GLY A 43 -18.73 -6.09 22.13
CA GLY A 43 -20.12 -5.80 22.45
C GLY A 43 -21.05 -6.15 21.28
N LEU A 44 -20.74 -5.72 20.06
CA LEU A 44 -21.51 -6.07 18.86
C LEU A 44 -21.59 -7.58 18.64
N GLN A 45 -20.47 -8.29 18.76
CA GLN A 45 -20.40 -9.73 18.60
C GLN A 45 -21.29 -10.46 19.63
N HIS A 46 -21.31 -9.99 20.87
CA HIS A 46 -22.22 -10.51 21.90
C HIS A 46 -23.69 -10.32 21.50
N GLU A 47 -24.07 -9.11 21.07
CA GLU A 47 -25.46 -8.79 20.68
C GLU A 47 -25.93 -9.57 19.45
N ILE A 48 -25.03 -9.95 18.55
CA ILE A 48 -25.35 -10.80 17.38
C ILE A 48 -25.16 -12.30 17.65
N GLY A 49 -24.96 -12.70 18.92
CA GLY A 49 -25.00 -14.09 19.35
C GLY A 49 -23.70 -14.89 19.16
N ILE A 50 -22.55 -14.24 19.01
CA ILE A 50 -21.25 -14.91 18.96
C ILE A 50 -20.77 -15.21 20.38
N SER A 51 -20.58 -16.49 20.70
CA SER A 51 -20.14 -16.93 22.03
C SER A 51 -18.65 -16.68 22.30
N ALA A 52 -17.80 -16.84 21.28
CA ALA A 52 -16.36 -16.60 21.36
C ALA A 52 -16.06 -15.22 20.77
N ILE A 53 -16.31 -14.17 21.56
CA ILE A 53 -16.04 -12.78 21.17
C ILE A 53 -14.53 -12.48 21.15
N GLY A 54 -14.14 -11.45 20.39
CA GLY A 54 -12.75 -10.99 20.29
C GLY A 54 -12.62 -9.67 19.56
N GLU A 55 -11.37 -9.22 19.36
CA GLU A 55 -11.05 -7.88 18.85
C GLU A 55 -11.27 -7.70 17.34
N GLY A 56 -11.42 -8.79 16.59
CA GLY A 56 -11.52 -8.78 15.13
C GLY A 56 -12.93 -8.55 14.58
N PHE A 57 -13.02 -8.11 13.32
CA PHE A 57 -14.26 -8.03 12.52
C PHE A 57 -14.16 -8.97 11.32
N GLY A 58 -13.97 -10.27 11.58
CA GLY A 58 -13.78 -11.29 10.53
C GLY A 58 -15.08 -11.86 9.99
N ASP A 59 -14.96 -12.90 9.16
CA ASP A 59 -16.10 -13.57 8.50
C ASP A 59 -17.16 -14.06 9.48
N THR A 60 -16.77 -14.55 10.67
CA THR A 60 -17.72 -14.93 11.72
C THR A 60 -18.63 -13.77 12.12
N THR A 61 -18.07 -12.57 12.32
CA THR A 61 -18.83 -11.36 12.63
C THR A 61 -19.69 -10.94 11.45
N LYS A 62 -19.13 -10.92 10.24
CA LYS A 62 -19.85 -10.53 9.01
C LYS A 62 -21.06 -11.43 8.75
N ASN A 63 -20.90 -12.74 8.90
CA ASN A 63 -21.96 -13.73 8.68
C ASN A 63 -23.07 -13.63 9.74
N ALA A 64 -22.71 -13.45 11.02
CA ALA A 64 -23.70 -13.26 12.10
C ALA A 64 -24.47 -11.94 11.96
N LEU A 65 -23.84 -10.91 11.37
CA LEU A 65 -24.44 -9.59 11.18
C LEU A 65 -25.36 -9.52 9.94
N ALA A 66 -25.10 -10.32 8.90
CA ALA A 66 -25.88 -10.35 7.66
C ALA A 66 -27.42 -10.42 7.84
N PRO A 67 -27.99 -11.27 8.72
CA PRO A 67 -29.44 -11.30 8.95
C PRO A 67 -29.96 -10.11 9.78
N VAL A 68 -29.08 -9.36 10.45
CA VAL A 68 -29.45 -8.28 11.39
C VAL A 68 -29.54 -6.93 10.70
N VAL A 69 -28.61 -6.62 9.79
CA VAL A 69 -28.41 -5.25 9.27
C VAL A 69 -29.67 -4.61 8.65
N GLY A 70 -30.51 -5.38 7.97
CA GLY A 70 -31.74 -4.87 7.35
C GLY A 70 -32.80 -4.37 8.36
N SER A 71 -32.65 -4.70 9.65
CA SER A 71 -33.50 -4.21 10.74
C SER A 71 -33.00 -2.92 11.39
N LEU A 72 -31.73 -2.54 11.18
CA LEU A 72 -31.07 -1.41 11.85
C LEU A 72 -31.41 -0.09 11.15
N LYS A 73 -32.59 0.44 11.47
CA LYS A 73 -33.18 1.65 10.89
C LYS A 73 -34.06 2.38 11.92
N PRO A 74 -34.57 3.60 11.64
CA PRO A 74 -35.41 4.32 12.57
C PRO A 74 -36.53 3.48 13.19
N GLY A 75 -36.59 3.48 14.53
CA GLY A 75 -37.53 2.69 15.33
C GLY A 75 -37.00 1.35 15.84
N TYR A 76 -35.82 0.90 15.40
CA TYR A 76 -35.12 -0.22 16.04
C TYR A 76 -34.76 0.12 17.49
N LYS A 77 -34.98 -0.83 18.41
CA LYS A 77 -34.62 -0.70 19.83
C LYS A 77 -33.76 -1.88 20.27
N GLY A 78 -32.58 -1.59 20.81
CA GLY A 78 -31.61 -2.59 21.27
C GLY A 78 -30.22 -2.00 21.42
N ASN A 79 -29.33 -2.71 22.10
CA ASN A 79 -27.96 -2.25 22.35
C ASN A 79 -27.15 -2.07 21.06
N ILE A 80 -27.51 -2.75 19.95
CA ILE A 80 -26.86 -2.54 18.64
C ILE A 80 -27.00 -1.08 18.18
N ALA A 81 -28.13 -0.41 18.47
CA ALA A 81 -28.27 1.02 18.16
C ALA A 81 -27.28 1.86 18.98
N GLN A 82 -27.14 1.56 20.28
CA GLN A 82 -26.23 2.28 21.15
C GLN A 82 -24.76 2.03 20.80
N LEU A 83 -24.43 0.81 20.36
CA LEU A 83 -23.11 0.45 19.82
C LEU A 83 -22.80 1.22 18.53
N ILE A 84 -23.76 1.34 17.61
CA ILE A 84 -23.62 2.13 16.37
C ILE A 84 -23.36 3.61 16.71
N GLN A 85 -24.16 4.17 17.62
CA GLN A 85 -23.97 5.56 18.08
C GLN A 85 -22.61 5.73 18.76
N GLY A 86 -22.20 4.79 19.59
CA GLY A 86 -20.89 4.82 20.23
C GLY A 86 -19.73 4.74 19.24
N ALA A 87 -19.87 3.93 18.20
CA ALA A 87 -18.90 3.86 17.11
C ALA A 87 -18.83 5.17 16.31
N PHE A 88 -19.95 5.85 16.08
CA PHE A 88 -19.95 7.17 15.44
C PHE A 88 -19.21 8.23 16.28
N TRP A 89 -19.45 8.28 17.59
CA TRP A 89 -18.67 9.15 18.49
C TRP A 89 -17.17 8.86 18.38
N CYS A 90 -16.77 7.59 18.29
CA CYS A 90 -15.37 7.21 18.09
C CYS A 90 -14.83 7.55 16.69
N LYS A 91 -15.71 7.65 15.68
CA LYS A 91 -15.43 8.06 14.29
C LYS A 91 -15.33 9.58 14.12
N GLY A 92 -15.75 10.36 15.12
CA GLY A 92 -15.83 11.81 15.06
C GLY A 92 -17.09 12.34 14.37
N ILE A 93 -18.08 11.47 14.11
CA ILE A 93 -19.40 11.85 13.57
C ILE A 93 -20.37 11.90 14.75
N SER A 94 -21.11 12.99 14.91
CA SER A 94 -22.06 13.09 16.01
C SER A 94 -23.41 12.47 15.64
N PRO A 95 -23.84 11.36 16.27
CA PRO A 95 -25.20 10.86 16.14
C PRO A 95 -26.20 11.65 16.99
N VAL A 96 -25.77 12.68 17.73
CA VAL A 96 -26.51 13.41 18.79
C VAL A 96 -26.91 12.54 19.98
N ASP A 97 -27.50 11.38 19.70
CA ASP A 97 -28.01 10.42 20.65
C ASP A 97 -26.92 9.46 21.16
N PHE A 98 -27.10 8.98 22.39
CA PHE A 98 -26.37 7.83 22.92
C PHE A 98 -27.29 7.01 23.82
N ASN A 99 -28.18 6.24 23.19
CA ASN A 99 -29.24 5.45 23.80
C ASN A 99 -29.50 4.17 22.97
N ASN A 100 -30.45 3.34 23.41
CA ASN A 100 -30.76 2.08 22.76
C ASN A 100 -31.79 2.17 21.63
N GLU A 101 -32.02 3.35 21.04
CA GLU A 101 -32.98 3.55 19.94
C GLU A 101 -32.26 4.09 18.70
N PHE A 102 -32.46 3.44 17.56
CA PHE A 102 -32.00 3.96 16.28
C PHE A 102 -32.96 5.07 15.86
N THR A 103 -32.51 6.33 15.95
CA THR A 103 -33.32 7.52 15.65
C THR A 103 -33.03 8.07 14.26
N ASN A 104 -33.74 9.14 13.87
CA ASN A 104 -33.38 9.92 12.68
C ASN A 104 -32.02 10.60 12.80
N ASN A 105 -31.54 10.91 14.02
CA ASN A 105 -30.18 11.45 14.18
C ASN A 105 -29.13 10.37 13.88
N THR A 106 -29.37 9.12 14.32
CA THR A 106 -28.51 7.98 13.96
C THR A 106 -28.53 7.73 12.46
N LEU A 107 -29.71 7.83 11.81
CA LEU A 107 -29.83 7.74 10.35
C LEU A 107 -29.00 8.81 9.63
N ASN A 108 -28.99 10.05 10.15
CA ASN A 108 -28.22 11.14 9.56
C ASN A 108 -26.71 10.88 9.68
N ALA A 109 -26.23 10.38 10.82
CA ALA A 109 -24.83 9.96 10.99
C ALA A 109 -24.44 8.83 10.04
N VAL A 110 -25.34 7.86 9.78
CA VAL A 110 -25.14 6.83 8.74
C VAL A 110 -24.97 7.48 7.37
N LYS A 111 -25.85 8.41 7.00
CA LYS A 111 -25.77 9.10 5.71
C LYS A 111 -24.51 9.94 5.56
N GLU A 112 -24.04 10.56 6.64
CA GLU A 112 -22.78 11.32 6.66
C GLU A 112 -21.59 10.40 6.35
N LEU A 113 -21.45 9.27 7.05
CA LEU A 113 -20.38 8.31 6.77
C LEU A 113 -20.51 7.69 5.36
N GLN A 114 -21.72 7.44 4.87
CA GLN A 114 -21.95 6.98 3.50
C GLN A 114 -21.47 8.01 2.46
N GLN A 115 -21.72 9.30 2.68
CA GLN A 115 -21.22 10.38 1.81
C GLN A 115 -19.69 10.43 1.84
N ASP A 116 -19.10 10.36 3.03
CA ASP A 116 -17.65 10.37 3.21
C ASP A 116 -16.96 9.16 2.57
N ALA A 117 -17.59 7.99 2.64
CA ALA A 117 -17.14 6.78 1.95
C ALA A 117 -17.38 6.78 0.44
N GLY A 118 -18.07 7.80 -0.10
CA GLY A 118 -18.36 7.90 -1.53
C GLY A 118 -19.48 6.98 -2.02
N ILE A 119 -20.26 6.37 -1.14
CA ILE A 119 -21.39 5.49 -1.52
C ILE A 119 -22.72 6.26 -1.49
N ALA A 120 -23.82 5.61 -1.88
CA ALA A 120 -25.14 6.24 -1.83
C ALA A 120 -25.54 6.55 -0.37
N ALA A 121 -25.94 7.79 -0.12
CA ALA A 121 -26.35 8.27 1.20
C ALA A 121 -27.84 7.95 1.50
N ASP A 122 -28.20 6.69 1.33
CA ASP A 122 -29.58 6.19 1.46
C ASP A 122 -29.98 5.85 2.91
N GLY A 123 -29.00 5.79 3.82
CA GLY A 123 -29.17 5.40 5.21
C GLY A 123 -29.25 3.88 5.43
N SER A 124 -29.02 3.09 4.40
CA SER A 124 -28.99 1.63 4.47
C SER A 124 -27.75 1.14 5.22
N VAL A 125 -27.98 0.45 6.33
CA VAL A 125 -26.93 -0.22 7.10
C VAL A 125 -26.65 -1.56 6.43
N THR A 126 -25.41 -1.77 5.99
CA THR A 126 -24.93 -3.03 5.39
C THR A 126 -23.81 -3.63 6.23
N VAL A 127 -23.43 -4.88 5.97
CA VAL A 127 -22.31 -5.53 6.67
C VAL A 127 -20.99 -4.78 6.41
N ALA A 128 -20.72 -4.39 5.16
CA ALA A 128 -19.53 -3.63 4.80
C ALA A 128 -19.51 -2.23 5.45
N PHE A 129 -20.67 -1.58 5.56
CA PHE A 129 -20.81 -0.32 6.30
C PHE A 129 -20.50 -0.50 7.79
N MET A 130 -21.02 -1.54 8.42
CA MET A 130 -20.76 -1.83 9.83
C MET A 130 -19.29 -2.17 10.07
N ALA A 131 -18.65 -2.94 9.18
CA ALA A 131 -17.22 -3.20 9.24
C ALA A 131 -16.41 -1.89 9.21
N ALA A 132 -16.77 -0.98 8.30
CA ALA A 132 -16.15 0.33 8.18
C ALA A 132 -16.39 1.24 9.40
N LEU A 133 -17.59 1.20 9.99
CA LEU A 133 -17.94 1.99 11.17
C LEU A 133 -17.18 1.51 12.42
N PHE A 134 -17.08 0.19 12.60
CA PHE A 134 -16.38 -0.44 13.73
C PHE A 134 -14.88 -0.63 13.43
N ASP A 135 -14.25 0.36 12.81
CA ASP A 135 -12.83 0.37 12.48
C ASP A 135 -12.24 1.79 12.62
N MET A 136 -10.92 1.88 12.83
CA MET A 136 -10.21 3.15 12.96
C MET A 136 -9.93 3.85 11.62
N ALA A 137 -10.24 3.22 10.48
CA ALA A 137 -10.15 3.79 9.15
C ALA A 137 -10.81 5.18 9.06
N ALA A 138 -10.10 6.16 8.51
CA ALA A 138 -10.63 7.50 8.28
C ALA A 138 -11.36 7.59 6.93
N PHE A 139 -12.51 8.25 6.92
CA PHE A 139 -13.33 8.49 5.71
C PHE A 139 -13.39 9.98 5.32
N VAL A 140 -12.71 10.81 6.10
CA VAL A 140 -12.50 12.24 5.85
C VAL A 140 -11.05 12.48 5.45
N LEU A 141 -10.81 13.53 4.68
CA LEU A 141 -9.46 13.93 4.28
C LEU A 141 -8.59 14.22 5.51
N VAL A 142 -7.50 13.48 5.70
CA VAL A 142 -6.55 13.74 6.78
C VAL A 142 -5.55 14.83 6.38
N SER A 143 -4.86 15.41 7.36
CA SER A 143 -3.92 16.52 7.13
C SER A 143 -2.77 16.21 6.14
N SER A 144 -2.32 14.96 6.11
CA SER A 144 -1.32 14.46 5.16
C SER A 144 -1.93 13.92 3.85
N GLY A 145 -3.26 13.94 3.72
CA GLY A 145 -3.98 13.35 2.61
C GLY A 145 -4.09 14.28 1.41
N ASP A 146 -4.26 13.67 0.24
CA ASP A 146 -4.51 14.32 -1.03
C ASP A 146 -6.01 14.22 -1.41
N ALA A 147 -6.63 15.36 -1.72
CA ALA A 147 -8.05 15.44 -2.07
C ALA A 147 -8.42 14.68 -3.36
N LYS A 148 -7.52 14.57 -4.34
CA LYS A 148 -7.72 13.75 -5.54
C LYS A 148 -7.57 12.27 -5.24
N VAL A 149 -6.64 11.88 -4.37
CA VAL A 149 -6.57 10.49 -3.88
C VAL A 149 -7.85 10.13 -3.16
N ARG A 150 -8.39 11.02 -2.32
CA ARG A 150 -9.69 10.81 -1.67
C ARG A 150 -10.82 10.65 -2.71
N THR A 151 -10.84 11.48 -3.74
CA THR A 151 -11.83 11.37 -4.83
C THR A 151 -11.76 9.99 -5.51
N MET A 152 -10.54 9.49 -5.76
CA MET A 152 -10.33 8.13 -6.29
C MET A 152 -10.83 7.06 -5.32
N GLN A 153 -10.47 7.12 -4.02
CA GLN A 153 -10.92 6.17 -3.00
C GLN A 153 -12.46 6.11 -2.94
N GLN A 154 -13.11 7.27 -2.93
CA GLN A 154 -14.57 7.39 -2.96
C GLN A 154 -15.18 6.82 -4.25
N ALA A 155 -14.57 7.07 -5.41
CA ALA A 155 -15.02 6.53 -6.68
C ALA A 155 -14.92 4.98 -6.72
N LEU A 156 -13.84 4.43 -6.19
CA LEU A 156 -13.65 2.97 -6.07
C LEU A 156 -14.69 2.35 -5.13
N ASN A 157 -14.91 2.95 -3.95
CA ASN A 157 -15.96 2.51 -3.04
C ASN A 157 -17.34 2.58 -3.71
N ARG A 158 -17.69 3.69 -4.37
CA ARG A 158 -18.97 3.85 -5.08
C ARG A 158 -19.21 2.72 -6.09
N LYS A 159 -18.17 2.37 -6.83
CA LYS A 159 -18.25 1.41 -7.92
C LYS A 159 -18.35 -0.03 -7.43
N PHE A 160 -17.66 -0.35 -6.33
CA PHE A 160 -17.50 -1.72 -5.88
C PHE A 160 -18.10 -2.01 -4.50
N SER A 161 -18.85 -1.09 -3.88
CA SER A 161 -19.43 -1.30 -2.54
C SER A 161 -20.34 -2.52 -2.42
N GLY A 162 -20.92 -3.01 -3.52
CA GLY A 162 -21.70 -4.25 -3.57
C GLY A 162 -20.88 -5.52 -3.79
N GLU A 163 -19.59 -5.39 -4.12
CA GLU A 163 -18.65 -6.49 -4.41
C GLU A 163 -17.54 -6.59 -3.36
N LEU A 164 -17.16 -5.46 -2.76
CA LEU A 164 -16.17 -5.39 -1.70
C LEU A 164 -16.77 -5.89 -0.39
N GLN A 165 -15.99 -6.68 0.35
CA GLN A 165 -16.39 -7.12 1.68
C GLN A 165 -16.30 -5.99 2.73
N GLU A 166 -15.56 -4.92 2.43
CA GLU A 166 -15.28 -3.79 3.30
C GLU A 166 -15.18 -2.50 2.49
N LEU A 167 -15.62 -1.38 3.06
CA LEU A 167 -15.39 -0.07 2.45
C LEU A 167 -13.96 0.38 2.78
N MET A 168 -13.26 0.91 1.77
CA MET A 168 -11.92 1.42 1.98
C MET A 168 -11.94 2.79 2.67
N PRO A 169 -10.89 3.10 3.46
CA PRO A 169 -10.64 4.47 3.92
C PRO A 169 -10.72 5.48 2.76
N CYS A 170 -11.28 6.63 3.04
CA CYS A 170 -11.35 7.79 2.13
C CYS A 170 -10.58 8.96 2.75
N ASP A 171 -9.36 8.67 3.18
CA ASP A 171 -8.47 9.54 3.94
C ASP A 171 -7.58 10.43 3.06
N GLY A 172 -7.52 10.15 1.76
CA GLY A 172 -6.62 10.82 0.83
C GLY A 172 -5.18 10.30 0.85
N VAL A 173 -4.89 9.21 1.58
CA VAL A 173 -3.57 8.60 1.62
C VAL A 173 -3.53 7.37 0.72
N TYR A 174 -2.69 7.39 -0.31
CA TYR A 174 -2.50 6.22 -1.16
C TYR A 174 -1.70 5.16 -0.40
N GLN A 175 -2.34 4.02 -0.17
CA GLN A 175 -1.82 2.94 0.66
C GLN A 175 -2.09 1.58 0.01
N ARG A 176 -1.55 0.50 0.60
CA ARG A 176 -1.70 -0.87 0.09
C ARG A 176 -3.16 -1.21 -0.25
N ALA A 177 -4.12 -0.88 0.62
CA ALA A 177 -5.53 -1.14 0.38
C ALA A 177 -6.06 -0.41 -0.87
N THR A 178 -5.68 0.87 -1.06
CA THR A 178 -6.04 1.64 -2.25
C THR A 178 -5.43 1.02 -3.52
N ASN A 179 -4.18 0.56 -3.47
CA ASN A 179 -3.57 -0.14 -4.62
C ASN A 179 -4.25 -1.46 -4.93
N THR A 180 -4.56 -2.28 -3.90
CA THR A 180 -5.31 -3.54 -4.08
C THR A 180 -6.65 -3.30 -4.76
N ALA A 181 -7.38 -2.26 -4.37
CA ALA A 181 -8.63 -1.92 -5.04
C ALA A 181 -8.45 -1.34 -6.44
N LEU A 182 -7.33 -0.64 -6.71
CA LEU A 182 -7.01 -0.17 -8.05
C LEU A 182 -6.72 -1.34 -9.00
N ILE A 183 -6.01 -2.37 -8.53
CA ILE A 183 -5.81 -3.63 -9.26
C ILE A 183 -7.14 -4.37 -9.43
N TYR A 184 -7.98 -4.42 -8.39
CA TYR A 184 -9.32 -4.99 -8.50
C TYR A 184 -10.15 -4.26 -9.58
N ALA A 185 -10.09 -2.93 -9.61
CA ALA A 185 -10.76 -2.11 -10.61
C ALA A 185 -10.27 -2.44 -12.03
N LEU A 186 -8.96 -2.62 -12.22
CA LEU A 186 -8.40 -3.10 -13.49
C LEU A 186 -9.00 -4.46 -13.87
N GLN A 187 -8.99 -5.42 -12.95
CA GLN A 187 -9.51 -6.78 -13.18
C GLN A 187 -10.97 -6.76 -13.63
N ARG A 188 -11.81 -5.96 -12.97
CA ARG A 188 -13.21 -5.78 -13.39
C ARG A 188 -13.32 -5.09 -14.75
N ALA A 189 -12.49 -4.07 -15.01
CA ALA A 189 -12.46 -3.34 -16.28
C ALA A 189 -12.01 -4.21 -17.48
N ILE A 190 -11.16 -5.21 -17.25
CA ILE A 190 -10.71 -6.18 -18.26
C ILE A 190 -11.60 -7.43 -18.34
N GLY A 191 -12.78 -7.39 -17.70
CA GLY A 191 -13.82 -8.41 -17.85
C GLY A 191 -13.75 -9.61 -16.91
N MET A 192 -12.86 -9.61 -15.91
CA MET A 192 -12.87 -10.66 -14.87
C MET A 192 -14.09 -10.50 -13.98
N SER A 193 -14.80 -11.59 -13.65
CA SER A 193 -15.93 -11.57 -12.70
C SER A 193 -15.52 -11.14 -11.29
N SER A 194 -16.47 -10.73 -10.45
CA SER A 194 -16.21 -10.39 -9.04
C SER A 194 -15.67 -11.57 -8.21
N ALA A 195 -15.93 -12.80 -8.66
CA ALA A 195 -15.37 -14.03 -8.08
C ALA A 195 -13.92 -14.30 -8.51
N GLN A 196 -13.48 -13.76 -9.65
CA GLN A 196 -12.10 -13.91 -10.15
C GLN A 196 -11.21 -12.74 -9.73
N ALA A 197 -11.77 -11.54 -9.67
CA ALA A 197 -11.06 -10.35 -9.23
C ALA A 197 -10.70 -10.46 -7.75
N ASN A 198 -9.45 -10.19 -7.42
CA ASN A 198 -8.88 -10.38 -6.08
C ASN A 198 -7.87 -9.28 -5.69
N GLY A 199 -7.67 -8.28 -6.54
CA GLY A 199 -6.73 -7.18 -6.28
C GLY A 199 -5.25 -7.58 -6.36
N ASN A 200 -4.92 -8.77 -6.86
CA ASN A 200 -3.56 -9.21 -7.14
C ASN A 200 -3.28 -9.27 -8.65
N TYR A 201 -2.21 -8.65 -9.10
CA TYR A 201 -1.81 -8.61 -10.52
C TYR A 201 -1.11 -9.91 -10.95
N GLY A 202 -1.84 -11.03 -10.91
CA GLY A 202 -1.35 -12.36 -11.24
C GLY A 202 -1.38 -12.72 -12.73
N PRO A 203 -1.06 -13.98 -13.10
CA PRO A 203 -0.98 -14.44 -14.49
C PRO A 203 -2.25 -14.19 -15.32
N GLY A 204 -3.43 -14.37 -14.72
CA GLY A 204 -4.70 -14.06 -15.40
C GLY A 204 -4.83 -12.59 -15.75
N THR A 205 -4.44 -11.69 -14.83
CA THR A 205 -4.50 -10.24 -15.06
C THR A 205 -3.47 -9.83 -16.10
N ILE A 206 -2.26 -10.41 -16.06
CA ILE A 206 -1.22 -10.22 -17.09
C ILE A 206 -1.76 -10.60 -18.47
N ALA A 207 -2.35 -11.79 -18.62
CA ALA A 207 -2.87 -12.28 -19.89
C ALA A 207 -4.03 -11.43 -20.44
N ALA A 208 -4.85 -10.85 -19.56
CA ALA A 208 -6.01 -10.03 -19.94
C ALA A 208 -5.71 -8.53 -20.03
N THR A 209 -4.49 -8.08 -19.70
CA THR A 209 -4.14 -6.65 -19.74
C THR A 209 -4.12 -6.15 -21.19
N PRO A 210 -4.93 -5.15 -21.54
CA PRO A 210 -5.00 -4.67 -22.92
C PRO A 210 -3.86 -3.69 -23.24
N THR A 211 -3.73 -3.39 -24.52
CA THR A 211 -2.97 -2.22 -24.98
C THR A 211 -3.95 -1.07 -25.25
N VAL A 212 -3.68 0.09 -24.68
CA VAL A 212 -4.54 1.28 -24.75
C VAL A 212 -3.78 2.45 -25.38
N ASN A 213 -4.45 3.20 -26.25
CA ASN A 213 -3.87 4.33 -26.98
C ASN A 213 -4.73 5.58 -26.80
N GLN A 214 -4.17 6.73 -27.18
CA GLN A 214 -4.87 8.02 -27.19
C GLN A 214 -6.20 7.94 -27.94
N GLY A 215 -7.23 8.57 -27.38
CA GLY A 215 -8.60 8.55 -27.89
C GLY A 215 -9.48 7.44 -27.30
N ALA A 216 -8.92 6.45 -26.61
CA ALA A 216 -9.69 5.44 -25.91
C ALA A 216 -10.54 6.07 -24.79
N ASN A 217 -11.73 5.51 -24.55
CA ASN A 217 -12.57 5.86 -23.42
C ASN A 217 -13.04 4.58 -22.72
N SER A 218 -12.53 4.30 -21.51
CA SER A 218 -12.86 3.09 -20.77
C SER A 218 -12.47 3.18 -19.29
N ASP A 219 -12.98 2.23 -18.50
CA ASP A 219 -12.57 2.05 -17.11
C ASP A 219 -11.07 1.71 -16.97
N VAL A 220 -10.48 1.04 -17.97
CA VAL A 220 -9.04 0.77 -17.98
C VAL A 220 -8.25 2.07 -18.08
N VAL A 221 -8.72 3.03 -18.90
CA VAL A 221 -8.10 4.36 -18.97
C VAL A 221 -8.22 5.08 -17.64
N GLN A 222 -9.36 4.99 -16.95
CA GLN A 222 -9.52 5.61 -15.65
C GLN A 222 -8.51 5.04 -14.63
N VAL A 223 -8.28 3.72 -14.64
CA VAL A 223 -7.23 3.08 -13.84
C VAL A 223 -5.83 3.59 -14.23
N ILE A 224 -5.54 3.76 -15.52
CA ILE A 224 -4.27 4.34 -15.99
C ILE A 224 -4.12 5.78 -15.47
N GLN A 225 -5.17 6.60 -15.52
CA GLN A 225 -5.15 7.97 -15.00
C GLN A 225 -4.88 8.01 -13.50
N TYR A 226 -5.52 7.13 -12.72
CA TYR A 226 -5.24 6.95 -11.29
C TYR A 226 -3.79 6.54 -11.04
N GLY A 227 -3.30 5.51 -11.76
CA GLY A 227 -1.93 5.02 -11.67
C GLY A 227 -0.90 6.11 -11.99
N LEU A 228 -1.09 6.86 -13.07
CA LEU A 228 -0.20 7.97 -13.43
C LEU A 228 -0.23 9.10 -12.39
N TYR A 229 -1.39 9.38 -11.79
CA TYR A 229 -1.51 10.39 -10.75
C TYR A 229 -0.72 10.03 -9.50
N VAL A 230 -0.92 8.82 -8.96
CA VAL A 230 -0.26 8.38 -7.72
C VAL A 230 1.25 8.18 -7.90
N ASN A 231 1.70 7.95 -9.14
CA ASN A 231 3.11 7.93 -9.51
C ASN A 231 3.69 9.32 -9.85
N GLY A 232 2.89 10.40 -9.80
CA GLY A 232 3.36 11.78 -9.98
C GLY A 232 3.50 12.26 -11.44
N PHE A 233 2.91 11.54 -12.40
CA PHE A 233 3.02 11.84 -13.84
C PHE A 233 1.79 12.49 -14.46
N TYR A 234 0.67 12.57 -13.74
CA TYR A 234 -0.58 13.11 -14.26
C TYR A 234 -1.31 13.95 -13.22
N THR A 235 -1.90 15.07 -13.64
CA THR A 235 -2.66 15.98 -12.77
C THR A 235 -4.03 16.35 -13.33
N GLY A 236 -4.45 15.72 -14.43
CA GLY A 236 -5.72 15.97 -15.11
C GLY A 236 -6.94 15.33 -14.43
N ALA A 237 -8.02 15.17 -15.19
CA ALA A 237 -9.27 14.56 -14.74
C ALA A 237 -9.21 13.03 -14.80
N PHE A 238 -10.00 12.38 -13.95
CA PHE A 238 -10.20 10.92 -13.91
C PHE A 238 -11.48 10.53 -14.67
N ASP A 239 -11.60 10.97 -15.91
CA ASP A 239 -12.79 10.85 -16.75
C ASP A 239 -12.84 9.57 -17.60
N GLY A 240 -11.79 8.74 -17.55
CA GLY A 240 -11.67 7.55 -18.37
C GLY A 240 -11.35 7.84 -19.84
N TYR A 241 -11.04 9.08 -20.22
CA TYR A 241 -10.65 9.44 -21.57
C TYR A 241 -9.12 9.59 -21.72
N PHE A 242 -8.55 8.87 -22.69
CA PHE A 242 -7.12 8.87 -22.94
C PHE A 242 -6.75 10.09 -23.78
N SER A 243 -6.68 11.24 -23.13
CA SER A 243 -6.36 12.53 -23.73
C SER A 243 -4.88 12.65 -24.15
N SER A 244 -4.52 13.77 -24.79
CA SER A 244 -3.13 14.14 -25.07
C SER A 244 -2.29 14.30 -23.79
N ASP A 245 -2.92 14.67 -22.68
CA ASP A 245 -2.22 14.84 -21.39
C ASP A 245 -1.89 13.48 -20.79
N VAL A 246 -2.80 12.50 -20.91
CA VAL A 246 -2.52 11.10 -20.54
C VAL A 246 -1.41 10.52 -21.42
N ALA A 247 -1.43 10.80 -22.72
CA ALA A 247 -0.36 10.40 -23.65
C ALA A 247 1.01 10.96 -23.25
N THR A 248 1.06 12.25 -22.90
CA THR A 248 2.27 12.91 -22.41
C THR A 248 2.76 12.28 -21.11
N ALA A 249 1.84 12.01 -20.17
CA ALA A 249 2.14 11.37 -18.89
C ALA A 249 2.71 9.95 -19.08
N VAL A 250 2.16 9.15 -20.02
CA VAL A 250 2.69 7.82 -20.34
C VAL A 250 4.11 7.90 -20.90
N VAL A 251 4.38 8.83 -21.82
CA VAL A 251 5.75 9.04 -22.34
C VAL A 251 6.71 9.44 -21.22
N ALA A 252 6.28 10.33 -20.31
CA ALA A 252 7.09 10.77 -19.17
C ALA A 252 7.38 9.62 -18.20
N PHE A 253 6.37 8.82 -17.83
CA PHE A 253 6.52 7.64 -17.00
C PHE A 253 7.48 6.62 -17.64
N ARG A 254 7.31 6.35 -18.93
CA ARG A 254 8.21 5.44 -19.67
C ARG A 254 9.66 5.92 -19.68
N LYS A 255 9.89 7.22 -19.88
CA LYS A 255 11.25 7.78 -19.85
C LYS A 255 11.86 7.69 -18.46
N PHE A 256 11.09 8.01 -17.42
CA PHE A 256 11.55 7.90 -16.04
C PHE A 256 11.90 6.47 -15.64
N MET A 257 11.02 5.52 -15.94
CA MET A 257 11.20 4.10 -15.62
C MET A 257 12.11 3.34 -16.61
N ASN A 258 12.63 4.03 -17.64
CA ASN A 258 13.38 3.44 -18.75
C ASN A 258 12.66 2.24 -19.39
N LEU A 259 11.44 2.47 -19.87
CA LEU A 259 10.53 1.48 -20.48
C LEU A 259 10.36 1.76 -21.99
N PRO A 260 11.31 1.34 -22.85
CA PRO A 260 11.15 1.45 -24.30
C PRO A 260 9.98 0.57 -24.81
N PRO A 261 9.37 0.91 -25.96
CA PRO A 261 9.58 2.15 -26.72
C PRO A 261 9.02 3.36 -25.98
N PHE A 262 9.68 4.53 -26.09
CA PHE A 262 9.26 5.77 -25.43
C PHE A 262 8.13 6.49 -26.19
N ASN A 263 7.03 5.78 -26.42
CA ASN A 263 5.82 6.27 -27.09
C ASN A 263 4.66 6.47 -26.08
N SER A 264 3.49 6.89 -26.56
CA SER A 264 2.32 7.16 -25.73
C SER A 264 1.39 5.94 -25.52
N THR A 265 1.77 4.77 -25.99
CA THR A 265 0.96 3.56 -25.84
C THR A 265 1.06 3.05 -24.41
N ALA A 266 -0.08 2.81 -23.75
CA ALA A 266 -0.14 2.13 -22.46
C ALA A 266 -0.36 0.63 -22.70
N ASP A 267 0.72 -0.14 -22.70
CA ASP A 267 0.72 -1.60 -22.81
C ASP A 267 0.85 -2.25 -21.42
N LEU A 268 0.99 -3.58 -21.38
CA LEU A 268 1.25 -4.34 -20.15
C LEU A 268 2.43 -3.76 -19.34
N THR A 269 3.49 -3.30 -20.00
CA THR A 269 4.68 -2.77 -19.33
C THR A 269 4.37 -1.49 -18.57
N VAL A 270 3.60 -0.59 -19.18
CA VAL A 270 3.14 0.64 -18.50
C VAL A 270 2.10 0.32 -17.43
N ILE A 271 1.04 -0.39 -17.78
CA ILE A 271 -0.11 -0.62 -16.89
C ILE A 271 0.33 -1.39 -15.64
N LYS A 272 1.16 -2.43 -15.80
CA LYS A 272 1.69 -3.17 -14.65
C LYS A 272 2.71 -2.34 -13.87
N GLY A 273 3.58 -1.58 -14.55
CA GLY A 273 4.54 -0.68 -13.90
C GLY A 273 3.88 0.41 -13.03
N LEU A 274 2.67 0.86 -13.38
CA LEU A 274 1.92 1.82 -12.58
C LEU A 274 1.31 1.21 -11.31
N LEU A 275 1.05 -0.10 -11.29
CA LEU A 275 0.25 -0.78 -10.26
C LEU A 275 1.06 -1.75 -9.38
N THR A 276 2.23 -2.18 -9.82
CA THR A 276 3.10 -3.08 -9.06
C THR A 276 4.54 -2.60 -9.07
N SER A 277 5.20 -2.67 -7.91
CA SER A 277 6.60 -2.24 -7.75
C SER A 277 7.59 -3.02 -8.62
N ASN A 278 7.31 -4.29 -8.89
CA ASN A 278 8.13 -5.14 -9.76
C ASN A 278 7.85 -4.96 -11.27
N GLY A 279 6.82 -4.20 -11.64
CA GLY A 279 6.42 -3.97 -13.03
C GLY A 279 6.31 -5.24 -13.90
N ASN A 280 6.59 -5.10 -15.20
CA ASN A 280 6.63 -6.23 -16.13
C ASN A 280 7.98 -6.97 -16.04
N THR A 281 7.98 -8.10 -15.33
CA THR A 281 9.14 -8.96 -15.13
C THR A 281 9.54 -9.78 -16.36
N ASN A 282 8.73 -9.78 -17.42
CA ASN A 282 9.05 -10.45 -18.68
C ASN A 282 9.72 -9.50 -19.69
N ARG A 283 10.00 -8.25 -19.30
CA ARG A 283 10.73 -7.31 -20.17
C ARG A 283 12.20 -7.73 -20.25
N ASP A 284 12.79 -7.49 -21.41
CA ASP A 284 14.21 -7.74 -21.62
C ASP A 284 15.08 -6.77 -20.79
N SER A 285 16.32 -7.18 -20.50
CA SER A 285 17.30 -6.37 -19.78
C SER A 285 18.69 -6.58 -20.32
N ASN A 286 19.44 -5.49 -20.46
CA ASN A 286 20.87 -5.52 -20.77
C ASN A 286 21.75 -5.33 -19.52
N THR A 287 21.13 -5.32 -18.33
CA THR A 287 21.78 -5.08 -17.05
C THR A 287 21.37 -6.14 -16.04
N PHE A 288 22.31 -6.59 -15.21
CA PHE A 288 22.07 -7.52 -14.12
C PHE A 288 23.01 -7.22 -12.96
N ASP A 289 22.65 -7.63 -11.75
CA ASP A 289 23.56 -7.76 -10.63
C ASP A 289 23.82 -9.25 -10.33
N THR A 290 24.90 -9.54 -9.61
CA THR A 290 25.14 -10.90 -9.11
C THR A 290 26.07 -10.87 -7.91
N ALA A 291 25.83 -11.74 -6.94
CA ALA A 291 26.76 -12.02 -5.85
C ALA A 291 27.88 -13.00 -6.26
N THR A 292 27.76 -13.68 -7.40
CA THR A 292 28.77 -14.64 -7.85
C THR A 292 29.88 -13.92 -8.62
N GLN A 293 31.13 -14.08 -8.18
CA GLN A 293 32.30 -13.62 -8.93
C GLN A 293 32.37 -14.32 -10.30
N LEU A 294 32.54 -13.55 -11.36
CA LEU A 294 32.50 -14.01 -12.74
C LEU A 294 33.90 -14.30 -13.31
N SER A 295 34.03 -15.43 -14.01
CA SER A 295 35.22 -15.75 -14.79
C SER A 295 35.23 -15.01 -16.13
N ALA A 296 36.40 -14.94 -16.78
CA ALA A 296 36.53 -14.36 -18.13
C ALA A 296 35.63 -15.02 -19.18
N ALA A 297 35.44 -16.34 -19.10
CA ALA A 297 34.57 -17.08 -20.01
C ALA A 297 33.09 -16.68 -19.81
N GLN A 298 32.65 -16.59 -18.55
CA GLN A 298 31.29 -16.15 -18.22
C GLN A 298 31.04 -14.70 -18.64
N ALA A 299 32.00 -13.80 -18.42
CA ALA A 299 31.91 -12.41 -18.85
C ALA A 299 31.68 -12.28 -20.38
N LYS A 300 32.47 -13.03 -21.17
CA LYS A 300 32.32 -13.08 -22.65
C LYS A 300 30.98 -13.68 -23.06
N GLN A 301 30.53 -14.73 -22.39
CA GLN A 301 29.24 -15.35 -22.67
C GLN A 301 28.07 -14.41 -22.36
N LEU A 302 28.11 -13.71 -21.22
CA LEU A 302 27.08 -12.72 -20.86
C LEU A 302 27.02 -11.58 -21.88
N LYS A 303 28.17 -11.11 -22.37
CA LYS A 303 28.21 -10.12 -23.46
C LYS A 303 27.56 -10.63 -24.75
N GLN A 304 27.74 -11.91 -25.07
CA GLN A 304 27.10 -12.55 -26.23
C GLN A 304 25.59 -12.72 -26.07
N PHE A 305 25.08 -12.71 -24.83
CA PHE A 305 23.65 -12.64 -24.51
C PHE A 305 23.16 -11.20 -24.36
N ASP A 306 23.83 -10.25 -25.03
CA ASP A 306 23.48 -8.83 -25.13
C ASP A 306 23.48 -8.03 -23.80
N PHE A 307 23.97 -8.63 -22.70
CA PHE A 307 24.26 -7.86 -21.50
C PHE A 307 25.39 -6.86 -21.77
N SER A 308 25.23 -5.65 -21.25
CA SER A 308 26.17 -4.56 -21.44
C SER A 308 26.62 -3.93 -20.14
N ILE A 309 25.89 -4.15 -19.05
CA ILE A 309 26.18 -3.58 -17.74
C ILE A 309 26.04 -4.69 -16.70
N VAL A 310 27.00 -4.77 -15.77
CA VAL A 310 26.90 -5.62 -14.58
C VAL A 310 27.07 -4.78 -13.33
N ALA A 311 26.18 -4.94 -12.37
CA ALA A 311 26.30 -4.40 -11.03
C ALA A 311 27.04 -5.42 -10.14
N ARG A 312 28.14 -5.00 -9.50
CA ARG A 312 28.97 -5.89 -8.68
C ARG A 312 29.25 -5.28 -7.31
N TYR A 313 29.11 -6.11 -6.29
CA TYR A 313 29.32 -5.73 -4.90
C TYR A 313 30.79 -5.35 -4.69
N LEU A 314 31.04 -4.25 -3.99
CA LEU A 314 32.40 -3.83 -3.64
C LEU A 314 33.01 -4.70 -2.55
N THR A 315 32.17 -5.27 -1.67
CA THR A 315 32.56 -5.93 -0.41
C THR A 315 31.67 -7.13 -0.10
N GLY A 316 31.99 -7.83 0.99
CA GLY A 316 31.12 -8.82 1.64
C GLY A 316 31.21 -10.26 1.12
N SER A 317 30.44 -11.12 1.79
CA SER A 317 30.19 -12.51 1.43
C SER A 317 28.67 -12.78 1.35
N VAL A 318 28.29 -13.90 0.72
CA VAL A 318 26.90 -14.40 0.72
C VAL A 318 26.86 -15.88 1.13
N GLY A 319 25.73 -16.31 1.67
CA GLY A 319 25.55 -17.65 2.21
C GLY A 319 25.96 -17.73 3.67
N ALA A 320 25.84 -18.92 4.27
CA ALA A 320 26.20 -19.15 5.65
C ALA A 320 26.89 -20.51 5.81
N GLY A 321 27.80 -20.62 6.78
CA GLY A 321 28.53 -21.84 7.08
C GLY A 321 29.31 -22.34 5.86
N ALA A 322 29.17 -23.61 5.52
CA ALA A 322 29.90 -24.21 4.39
C ALA A 322 29.51 -23.66 3.00
N ALA A 323 28.40 -22.91 2.89
CA ALA A 323 27.96 -22.28 1.64
C ALA A 323 28.37 -20.80 1.52
N GLU A 324 29.05 -20.27 2.53
CA GLU A 324 29.58 -18.90 2.51
C GLU A 324 30.63 -18.76 1.40
N ARG A 325 30.51 -17.70 0.62
CA ARG A 325 31.42 -17.38 -0.49
C ARG A 325 31.53 -15.88 -0.68
N ASP A 326 32.66 -15.47 -1.24
CA ASP A 326 32.94 -14.07 -1.56
C ASP A 326 31.95 -13.52 -2.58
N LYS A 327 31.39 -12.34 -2.27
CA LYS A 327 30.51 -11.61 -3.20
C LYS A 327 31.17 -10.39 -3.84
N TYR A 328 32.26 -9.91 -3.24
CA TYR A 328 32.97 -8.71 -3.67
C TYR A 328 33.64 -8.85 -5.03
N LEU A 329 33.77 -7.72 -5.74
CA LEU A 329 34.47 -7.58 -7.01
C LEU A 329 35.99 -7.61 -6.80
N THR A 330 36.71 -8.36 -7.63
CA THR A 330 38.18 -8.36 -7.63
C THR A 330 38.75 -7.56 -8.79
N SER A 331 40.01 -7.12 -8.70
CA SER A 331 40.70 -6.46 -9.82
C SER A 331 40.80 -7.35 -11.07
N THR A 332 41.00 -8.66 -10.88
CA THR A 332 41.01 -9.64 -11.98
C THR A 332 39.64 -9.78 -12.63
N GLU A 333 38.58 -9.89 -11.84
CA GLU A 333 37.20 -9.93 -12.36
C GLU A 333 36.86 -8.63 -13.10
N LEU A 334 37.19 -7.47 -12.53
CA LEU A 334 36.96 -6.17 -13.17
C LEU A 334 37.67 -6.05 -14.53
N ALA A 335 38.93 -6.51 -14.63
CA ALA A 335 39.66 -6.57 -15.89
C ALA A 335 38.96 -7.49 -16.90
N ASN A 336 38.54 -8.68 -16.47
CA ASN A 336 37.83 -9.63 -17.32
C ASN A 336 36.49 -9.07 -17.86
N LEU A 337 35.71 -8.40 -17.00
CA LEU A 337 34.44 -7.80 -17.36
C LEU A 337 34.62 -6.67 -18.39
N THR A 338 35.60 -5.79 -18.15
CA THR A 338 35.88 -4.65 -19.05
C THR A 338 36.48 -5.10 -20.38
N GLU A 339 37.38 -6.10 -20.39
CA GLU A 339 37.91 -6.71 -21.62
C GLU A 339 36.81 -7.38 -22.45
N ALA A 340 35.82 -7.99 -21.79
CA ALA A 340 34.64 -8.53 -22.45
C ALA A 340 33.68 -7.43 -22.98
N GLY A 341 33.95 -6.15 -22.72
CA GLY A 341 33.11 -5.03 -23.17
C GLY A 341 31.85 -4.81 -22.32
N LEU A 342 31.85 -5.28 -21.07
CA LEU A 342 30.83 -4.95 -20.08
C LEU A 342 31.23 -3.67 -19.32
N LYS A 343 30.25 -2.83 -19.01
CA LYS A 343 30.40 -1.74 -18.04
C LYS A 343 30.12 -2.28 -16.65
N VAL A 344 30.86 -1.82 -15.66
CA VAL A 344 30.69 -2.25 -14.27
C VAL A 344 30.13 -1.10 -13.44
N VAL A 345 29.05 -1.37 -12.71
CA VAL A 345 28.44 -0.45 -11.74
C VAL A 345 28.74 -0.99 -10.34
N PRO A 346 29.46 -0.25 -9.48
CA PRO A 346 29.72 -0.71 -8.13
C PRO A 346 28.46 -0.55 -7.26
N ILE A 347 28.13 -1.62 -6.52
CA ILE A 347 27.06 -1.64 -5.52
C ILE A 347 27.64 -1.99 -4.15
N TYR A 348 26.98 -1.56 -3.06
CA TYR A 348 27.40 -1.81 -1.69
C TYR A 348 26.25 -2.35 -0.85
N GLU A 349 26.54 -3.40 -0.09
CA GLU A 349 25.63 -4.05 0.85
C GLU A 349 26.46 -5.01 1.72
N ASP A 350 26.79 -4.68 2.98
CA ASP A 350 27.41 -5.64 3.93
C ASP A 350 26.43 -6.03 5.07
N GLY A 351 25.20 -5.57 4.95
CA GLY A 351 24.08 -5.77 5.88
C GLY A 351 22.82 -5.20 5.22
N GLY A 352 21.95 -4.54 5.98
CA GLY A 352 20.83 -3.78 5.42
C GLY A 352 19.52 -4.54 5.24
N TYR A 353 19.40 -5.74 5.79
CA TYR A 353 18.15 -6.51 5.85
C TYR A 353 17.34 -6.28 7.14
N GLU A 354 17.86 -5.45 8.05
CA GLU A 354 17.22 -5.02 9.30
C GLU A 354 17.21 -3.49 9.40
N LEU A 355 16.14 -2.93 9.96
CA LEU A 355 15.92 -1.48 9.99
C LEU A 355 16.94 -0.72 10.86
N ASP A 356 17.41 -1.34 11.94
CA ASP A 356 18.37 -0.74 12.89
C ASP A 356 19.80 -0.64 12.36
N TYR A 357 20.11 -1.35 11.26
CA TYR A 357 21.35 -1.16 10.50
C TYR A 357 21.47 0.29 9.98
N PHE A 358 20.37 0.89 9.57
CA PHE A 358 20.36 2.20 8.90
C PHE A 358 20.44 3.35 9.90
N SER A 359 21.67 3.69 10.30
CA SER A 359 21.97 4.84 11.15
C SER A 359 22.97 5.80 10.50
N LEU A 360 23.05 7.04 11.01
CA LEU A 360 24.04 8.02 10.55
C LEU A 360 25.49 7.50 10.65
N GLN A 361 25.84 6.87 11.77
CA GLN A 361 27.20 6.35 11.99
C GLN A 361 27.50 5.17 11.07
N GLN A 362 26.52 4.28 10.85
CA GLN A 362 26.67 3.18 9.89
C GLN A 362 26.87 3.74 8.48
N GLY A 363 26.11 4.75 8.07
CA GLY A 363 26.26 5.38 6.76
C GLY A 363 27.64 6.00 6.53
N ILE A 364 28.24 6.63 7.55
CA ILE A 364 29.62 7.17 7.47
C ILE A 364 30.62 6.01 7.28
N HIS A 365 30.46 4.93 8.06
CA HIS A 365 31.32 3.76 7.97
C HIS A 365 31.24 3.11 6.58
N ASP A 366 30.04 2.79 6.12
CA ASP A 366 29.77 2.15 4.85
C ASP A 366 30.23 3.03 3.68
N GLY A 367 29.96 4.34 3.74
CA GLY A 367 30.44 5.30 2.76
C GLY A 367 31.97 5.30 2.63
N PHE A 368 32.69 5.26 3.75
CA PHE A 368 34.15 5.20 3.77
C PHE A 368 34.69 3.87 3.22
N VAL A 369 34.08 2.75 3.64
CA VAL A 369 34.46 1.40 3.18
C VAL A 369 34.24 1.27 1.68
N ALA A 370 33.06 1.66 1.19
CA ALA A 370 32.70 1.59 -0.22
C ALA A 370 33.61 2.47 -1.09
N SER A 371 33.78 3.75 -0.73
CA SER A 371 34.63 4.69 -1.49
C SER A 371 36.10 4.25 -1.52
N SER A 372 36.63 3.82 -0.37
CA SER A 372 38.01 3.32 -0.28
C SER A 372 38.22 2.05 -1.10
N THR A 373 37.24 1.15 -1.11
CA THR A 373 37.33 -0.10 -1.88
C THR A 373 37.20 0.16 -3.37
N ALA A 374 36.29 1.03 -3.79
CA ALA A 374 36.16 1.46 -5.18
C ALA A 374 37.46 2.12 -5.69
N ALA A 375 38.07 3.00 -4.88
CA ALA A 375 39.35 3.63 -5.23
C ALA A 375 40.49 2.61 -5.39
N LYS A 376 40.58 1.61 -4.50
CA LYS A 376 41.57 0.51 -4.59
C LYS A 376 41.39 -0.35 -5.85
N LEU A 377 40.15 -0.54 -6.28
CA LEU A 377 39.82 -1.25 -7.52
C LEU A 377 40.05 -0.39 -8.78
N GLY A 378 40.36 0.90 -8.63
CA GLY A 378 40.67 1.80 -9.73
C GLY A 378 39.45 2.50 -10.34
N PHE A 379 38.29 2.50 -9.66
CA PHE A 379 37.16 3.31 -10.12
C PHE A 379 37.50 4.81 -10.03
N PRO A 380 37.14 5.61 -11.05
CA PRO A 380 37.31 7.06 -11.01
C PRO A 380 36.56 7.72 -9.85
N ALA A 381 37.07 8.85 -9.35
CA ALA A 381 36.48 9.58 -8.23
C ALA A 381 35.03 10.05 -8.47
N ALA A 382 34.60 10.18 -9.73
CA ALA A 382 33.23 10.57 -10.09
C ALA A 382 32.28 9.38 -10.30
N THR A 383 32.70 8.15 -9.99
CA THR A 383 31.85 6.96 -10.11
C THR A 383 30.76 6.96 -9.03
N THR A 384 29.50 6.82 -9.45
CA THR A 384 28.38 6.58 -8.55
C THR A 384 28.41 5.16 -7.98
N ILE A 385 28.34 5.03 -6.66
CA ILE A 385 28.15 3.77 -5.94
C ILE A 385 26.70 3.71 -5.47
N TYR A 386 26.01 2.58 -5.71
CA TYR A 386 24.64 2.37 -5.23
C TYR A 386 24.66 1.57 -3.93
N PHE A 387 24.05 2.11 -2.88
CA PHE A 387 23.92 1.46 -1.57
C PHE A 387 22.54 0.82 -1.45
N ALA A 388 22.50 -0.46 -1.13
CA ALA A 388 21.24 -1.20 -1.00
C ALA A 388 20.55 -0.90 0.34
N VAL A 389 19.22 -0.76 0.28
CA VAL A 389 18.33 -0.85 1.43
C VAL A 389 17.47 -2.09 1.19
N ASP A 390 17.96 -3.25 1.63
CA ASP A 390 17.34 -4.56 1.33
C ASP A 390 16.30 -4.96 2.39
N VAL A 391 15.40 -4.04 2.69
CA VAL A 391 14.31 -4.24 3.65
C VAL A 391 13.09 -3.41 3.27
N ASP A 392 11.90 -3.92 3.55
CA ASP A 392 10.63 -3.20 3.33
C ASP A 392 10.44 -2.12 4.41
N VAL A 393 10.93 -0.90 4.14
CA VAL A 393 10.82 0.25 5.05
C VAL A 393 9.44 0.91 4.95
N GLN A 394 8.78 1.17 6.07
CA GLN A 394 7.53 1.93 6.10
C GLN A 394 7.81 3.44 6.04
N SER A 395 6.89 4.22 5.47
CA SER A 395 7.08 5.67 5.32
C SER A 395 7.38 6.40 6.65
N GLY A 396 6.85 5.92 7.78
CA GLY A 396 7.09 6.53 9.10
C GLY A 396 8.50 6.32 9.63
N ASP A 397 9.23 5.32 9.11
CA ASP A 397 10.57 4.97 9.59
C ASP A 397 11.68 5.66 8.79
N ILE A 398 11.39 6.10 7.55
CA ILE A 398 12.37 6.66 6.61
C ILE A 398 13.14 7.85 7.19
N ASP A 399 12.42 8.79 7.82
CA ASP A 399 13.00 10.02 8.37
C ASP A 399 13.98 9.75 9.53
N GLY A 400 13.72 8.69 10.31
CA GLY A 400 14.52 8.31 11.47
C GLY A 400 15.67 7.36 11.17
N THR A 401 15.69 6.72 9.99
CA THR A 401 16.61 5.61 9.67
C THR A 401 17.35 5.86 8.34
N ILE A 402 16.66 5.70 7.21
CA ILE A 402 17.23 5.74 5.86
C ILE A 402 17.81 7.12 5.52
N ILE A 403 17.10 8.21 5.84
CA ILE A 403 17.61 9.56 5.57
C ILE A 403 18.91 9.84 6.35
N PRO A 404 18.98 9.60 7.67
CA PRO A 404 20.23 9.68 8.43
C PRO A 404 21.36 8.82 7.84
N TYR A 405 21.07 7.59 7.43
CA TYR A 405 22.06 6.70 6.80
C TYR A 405 22.67 7.30 5.53
N PHE A 406 21.84 7.73 4.57
CA PHE A 406 22.33 8.36 3.33
C PHE A 406 23.03 9.71 3.56
N ARG A 407 22.63 10.47 4.59
CA ARG A 407 23.39 11.65 5.03
C ARG A 407 24.78 11.27 5.54
N GLY A 408 24.92 10.12 6.19
CA GLY A 408 26.21 9.59 6.62
C GLY A 408 27.08 9.19 5.44
N ILE A 409 26.51 8.46 4.46
CA ILE A 409 27.21 8.09 3.22
C ILE A 409 27.73 9.33 2.50
N SER A 410 26.92 10.39 2.39
CA SER A 410 27.33 11.63 1.71
C SER A 410 28.43 12.43 2.45
N GLN A 411 28.70 12.13 3.71
CA GLN A 411 29.76 12.79 4.50
C GLN A 411 31.11 12.07 4.43
N ALA A 412 31.11 10.79 4.06
CA ALA A 412 32.31 9.99 3.87
C ALA A 412 33.00 10.33 2.56
#